data_AF-A0A978TQK2-F1
#
_entry.id   AF-A0A978TQK2-F1
#
_cell.length_a   1.000
_cell.length_b   1.000
_cell.length_c   1.000
_cell.angle_alpha   90.00
_cell.angle_beta   90.00
_cell.angle_gamma   90.00
#
_symmetry.space_group_name_H-M   'P 1'
#
loop_
_entity.id
_entity.type
_entity.pdbx_description
1 polymer ?
#
loop_
_entity_poly.entity_id
_entity_poly.type
_entity_poly.pdbx_seq_one_letter_code
_entity_poly.pdbx_strand_id
1 'polypeptide(L)'
;MRDKYPEYNLVIQNFIQADPLAEVRRNVDIARLKRHGSRFILMINHHLGGGTEKHFQDISNLLNLESISVLMLKPDPKSPAWVELSSPKFKSGLLAKYHITMNFKCLIKDLKSLGVFHVHIHHIIGLTKLFKKKLKT
;
A
#
# COMPACT_ATOMS: atom_id res chain seq x y z
N MET A 1 -5.88 -35.79 -9.86
CA MET A 1 -6.25 -34.43 -10.32
C MET A 1 -5.36 -33.92 -11.46
N ARG A 2 -4.03 -34.11 -11.42
CA ARG A 2 -3.12 -33.66 -12.50
C ARG A 2 -3.44 -34.25 -13.88
N ASP A 3 -3.82 -35.52 -13.95
CA ASP A 3 -4.09 -36.18 -15.24
C ASP A 3 -5.45 -35.83 -15.87
N LYS A 4 -6.38 -35.22 -15.11
CA LYS A 4 -7.70 -34.80 -15.62
C LYS A 4 -7.71 -33.37 -16.15
N TYR A 5 -6.81 -32.50 -15.66
CA TYR A 5 -6.71 -31.10 -16.06
C TYR A 5 -5.23 -30.67 -16.10
N PRO A 6 -4.47 -31.10 -17.12
CA PRO A 6 -3.03 -30.83 -17.20
C PRO A 6 -2.72 -29.33 -17.18
N GLU A 7 -3.57 -28.52 -17.79
CA GLU A 7 -3.42 -27.06 -17.87
C GLU A 7 -3.86 -26.30 -16.61
N TYR A 8 -4.49 -26.97 -15.64
CA TYR A 8 -5.07 -26.30 -14.46
C TYR A 8 -4.03 -25.48 -13.70
N ASN A 9 -2.84 -26.04 -13.49
CA ASN A 9 -1.77 -25.33 -12.80
C ASN A 9 -1.34 -24.07 -13.56
N LEU A 10 -1.20 -24.15 -14.88
CA LEU A 10 -0.83 -22.99 -15.70
C LEU A 10 -1.91 -21.91 -15.66
N VAL A 11 -3.18 -22.30 -15.78
CA VAL A 11 -4.33 -21.37 -15.70
C VAL A 11 -4.36 -20.66 -14.35
N ILE A 12 -4.18 -21.39 -13.25
CA ILE A 12 -4.16 -20.81 -11.90
C ILE A 12 -2.96 -19.88 -11.72
N GLN A 13 -1.77 -20.28 -12.16
CA GLN A 13 -0.58 -19.42 -12.09
C GLN A 13 -0.78 -18.12 -12.89
N ASN A 14 -1.33 -18.23 -14.10
CA ASN A 14 -1.64 -17.07 -14.94
C ASN A 14 -2.70 -16.16 -14.28
N PHE A 15 -3.74 -16.74 -13.67
CA PHE A 15 -4.75 -15.97 -12.95
C PHE A 15 -4.17 -15.24 -11.73
N ILE A 16 -3.32 -15.92 -10.94
CA ILE A 16 -2.64 -15.32 -9.79
C ILE A 16 -1.70 -14.20 -10.25
N GLN A 17 -0.97 -14.39 -11.34
CA GLN A 17 -0.04 -13.40 -11.86
C GLN A 17 -0.75 -12.19 -12.48
N ALA A 18 -1.81 -12.41 -13.25
CA ALA A 18 -2.61 -11.35 -13.85
C ALA A 18 -3.40 -10.56 -12.80
N ASP A 19 -3.73 -11.21 -11.68
CA ASP A 19 -4.44 -10.63 -10.54
C ASP A 19 -5.62 -9.72 -10.93
N PRO A 20 -6.59 -10.24 -11.69
CA PRO A 20 -7.67 -9.42 -12.27
C PRO A 20 -8.55 -8.76 -11.19
N LEU A 21 -8.53 -9.28 -9.96
CA LEU A 21 -9.31 -8.76 -8.83
C LEU A 21 -8.56 -7.70 -8.02
N ALA A 22 -7.34 -7.30 -8.41
CA ALA A 22 -6.53 -6.33 -7.67
C ALA A 22 -7.28 -5.01 -7.41
N GLU A 23 -7.97 -4.49 -8.43
CA GLU A 23 -8.74 -3.24 -8.32
C GLU A 23 -9.95 -3.39 -7.40
N VAL A 24 -10.69 -4.49 -7.50
CA VAL A 24 -11.84 -4.75 -6.65
C VAL A 24 -11.41 -4.88 -5.19
N ARG A 25 -10.32 -5.62 -4.91
CA ARG A 25 -9.77 -5.74 -3.55
C ARG A 25 -9.33 -4.38 -3.00
N ARG A 26 -8.63 -3.57 -3.81
CA ARG A 26 -8.25 -2.21 -3.44
C ARG A 26 -9.46 -1.38 -3.03
N ASN A 27 -10.54 -1.39 -3.82
CA ASN A 27 -11.75 -0.61 -3.51
C ASN A 27 -12.38 -1.05 -2.19
N VAL A 28 -12.40 -2.36 -1.91
CA VAL A 28 -12.87 -2.90 -0.62
C VAL A 28 -11.97 -2.42 0.52
N ASP A 29 -10.65 -2.47 0.37
CA ASP A 29 -9.71 -2.04 1.42
C ASP A 29 -9.78 -0.54 1.71
N ILE A 30 -9.95 0.31 0.67
CA ILE A 30 -10.21 1.74 0.85
C ILE A 30 -11.53 1.97 1.60
N ALA A 31 -12.60 1.24 1.25
CA ALA A 31 -13.88 1.34 1.95
C ALA A 31 -13.80 0.85 3.41
N ARG A 32 -12.96 -0.13 3.71
CA ARG A 32 -12.69 -0.58 5.08
C ARG A 32 -11.95 0.50 5.87
N LEU A 33 -10.89 1.08 5.30
CA LEU A 33 -10.15 2.18 5.92
C LEU A 33 -11.04 3.38 6.27
N LYS A 34 -11.94 3.78 5.37
CA LYS A 34 -12.89 4.89 5.61
C LYS A 34 -13.82 4.65 6.81
N ARG A 35 -14.10 3.40 7.15
CA ARG A 35 -14.89 3.07 8.35
C ARG A 35 -14.08 3.14 9.64
N HIS A 36 -12.75 3.05 9.55
CA HIS A 36 -11.85 3.12 10.68
C HIS A 36 -11.42 4.55 11.04
N GLY A 37 -11.51 5.49 10.10
CA GLY A 37 -11.19 6.88 10.35
C GLY A 37 -11.44 7.78 9.14
N SER A 38 -11.36 9.08 9.37
CA SER A 38 -11.54 10.12 8.36
C SER A 38 -10.32 11.05 8.23
N ARG A 39 -9.30 10.83 9.07
CA ARG A 39 -8.07 11.62 9.11
C ARG A 39 -6.87 10.68 9.15
N PHE A 40 -6.03 10.78 8.12
CA PHE A 40 -4.86 9.92 8.01
C PHE A 40 -3.58 10.73 7.84
N ILE A 41 -2.51 10.24 8.44
CA ILE A 41 -1.13 10.61 8.11
C ILE A 41 -0.54 9.49 7.26
N LEU A 42 0.09 9.86 6.14
CA LEU A 42 0.83 8.93 5.30
C LEU A 42 2.31 8.98 5.65
N MET A 43 2.89 7.85 6.01
CA MET A 43 4.33 7.70 6.20
C MET A 43 4.95 7.03 4.97
N ILE A 44 5.96 7.66 4.37
CA ILE A 44 6.70 7.10 3.23
C ILE A 44 8.03 6.54 3.73
N ASN A 45 8.30 5.27 3.42
CA ASN A 45 9.46 4.55 3.93
C ASN A 45 10.01 3.53 2.91
N HIS A 46 11.16 2.92 3.23
CA HIS A 46 11.76 1.85 2.42
C HIS A 46 11.30 0.46 2.86
N HIS A 47 11.53 -0.56 2.02
CA HIS A 47 11.11 -1.94 2.32
C HIS A 47 12.08 -2.73 3.22
N LEU A 48 13.26 -2.19 3.57
CA LEU A 48 14.35 -2.92 4.25
C LEU A 48 14.06 -3.30 5.73
N GLY A 49 12.88 -2.99 6.26
CA GLY A 49 12.51 -3.31 7.64
C GLY A 49 13.41 -2.63 8.68
N GLY A 50 13.48 -3.21 9.89
CA GLY A 50 14.33 -2.74 10.99
C GLY A 50 13.60 -1.90 12.04
N GLY A 51 14.36 -1.10 12.82
CA GLY A 51 13.85 -0.28 13.93
C GLY A 51 12.77 0.73 13.56
N THR A 52 12.61 1.02 12.26
CA THR A 52 11.59 1.91 11.72
C THR A 52 10.18 1.33 11.81
N GLU A 53 10.03 0.00 11.87
CA GLU A 53 8.71 -0.63 12.05
C GLU A 53 8.21 -0.44 13.49
N LYS A 54 9.08 -0.62 14.49
CA LYS A 54 8.72 -0.33 15.89
C LYS A 54 8.36 1.15 16.08
N HIS A 55 9.19 2.04 15.53
CA HIS A 55 8.91 3.48 15.55
C HIS A 55 7.58 3.83 14.86
N PHE A 56 7.27 3.17 13.75
CA PHE A 56 5.99 3.31 13.07
C PHE A 56 4.80 2.88 13.94
N GLN A 57 4.92 1.75 14.63
CA GLN A 57 3.89 1.28 15.57
C GLN A 57 3.72 2.25 16.75
N ASP A 58 4.82 2.73 17.32
CA ASP A 58 4.82 3.68 18.45
C ASP A 58 4.12 4.99 18.06
N ILE A 59 4.48 5.57 16.89
CA ILE A 59 3.80 6.76 16.34
C ILE A 59 2.32 6.48 16.08
N SER A 60 2.01 5.32 15.51
CA SER A 60 0.62 4.96 15.19
C SER A 60 -0.24 4.83 16.44
N ASN A 61 0.32 4.28 17.52
CA ASN A 61 -0.38 4.16 18.80
C ASN A 61 -0.63 5.52 19.43
N LEU A 62 0.36 6.41 19.42
CA LEU A 62 0.25 7.75 19.98
C LEU A 62 -0.78 8.61 19.21
N LEU A 63 -0.71 8.61 17.88
CA LEU A 63 -1.65 9.37 17.03
C LEU A 63 -3.08 8.82 17.10
N ASN A 64 -3.23 7.52 17.35
CA ASN A 64 -4.54 6.93 17.50
C ASN A 64 -5.28 7.42 18.75
N LEU A 65 -4.57 7.91 19.79
CA LEU A 65 -5.19 8.59 20.93
C LEU A 65 -5.86 9.91 20.51
N GLU A 66 -5.30 10.56 19.49
CA GLU A 66 -5.81 11.81 18.90
C GLU A 66 -6.80 11.57 17.74
N SER A 67 -7.33 10.34 17.61
CA SER A 67 -8.20 9.93 16.50
C SER A 67 -7.58 10.12 15.10
N ILE A 68 -6.24 10.12 15.01
CA ILE A 68 -5.49 10.20 13.75
C ILE A 68 -4.99 8.80 13.40
N SER A 69 -5.37 8.31 12.24
CA SER A 69 -4.91 7.01 11.73
C SER A 69 -3.64 7.16 10.91
N VAL A 70 -2.83 6.11 10.86
CA VAL A 70 -1.57 6.10 10.12
C VAL A 70 -1.60 5.07 8.99
N LEU A 71 -1.09 5.48 7.83
CA LEU A 71 -0.82 4.64 6.67
C LEU A 71 0.68 4.61 6.42
N MET A 72 1.16 3.49 5.89
CA MET A 72 2.53 3.35 5.41
C MET A 72 2.51 3.10 3.90
N LEU A 73 3.37 3.80 3.17
CA LEU A 73 3.64 3.55 1.76
C LEU A 73 5.13 3.22 1.57
N LYS A 74 5.40 2.04 1.04
CA LYS A 74 6.76 1.55 0.78
C LYS A 74 6.89 1.00 -0.64
N PRO A 75 8.09 0.99 -1.24
CA PRO A 75 8.31 0.26 -2.49
C PRO A 75 8.02 -1.22 -2.29
N ASP A 76 7.45 -1.87 -3.30
CA ASP A 76 7.31 -3.32 -3.34
C ASP A 76 8.71 -3.96 -3.39
N PRO A 77 8.99 -4.98 -2.56
CA PRO A 77 10.33 -5.58 -2.47
C PRO A 77 10.72 -6.37 -3.72
N LYS A 78 9.77 -6.79 -4.55
CA LYS A 78 10.00 -7.55 -5.78
C LYS A 78 10.11 -6.64 -7.00
N SER A 79 9.45 -5.47 -6.99
CA SER A 79 9.49 -4.55 -8.13
C SER A 79 9.39 -3.08 -7.69
N PRO A 80 10.41 -2.25 -7.94
CA PRO A 80 10.38 -0.83 -7.58
C PRO A 80 9.37 -0.02 -8.40
N ALA A 81 8.80 -0.60 -9.47
CA ALA A 81 7.71 -0.01 -10.23
C ALA A 81 6.38 0.02 -9.46
N TRP A 82 6.30 -0.73 -8.35
CA TRP A 82 5.13 -0.84 -7.50
C TRP A 82 5.39 -0.26 -6.12
N VAL A 83 4.34 0.27 -5.51
CA VAL A 83 4.31 0.66 -4.09
C VAL A 83 3.18 -0.06 -3.37
N GLU A 84 3.44 -0.41 -2.13
CA GLU A 84 2.52 -1.08 -1.21
C GLU A 84 2.00 -0.08 -0.18
N LEU A 85 0.67 0.02 -0.06
CA LEU A 85 -0.01 0.75 1.00
C LEU A 85 -0.42 -0.23 2.10
N SER A 86 -0.08 0.09 3.34
CA SER A 86 -0.39 -0.72 4.51
C SER A 86 -0.90 0.12 5.68
N SER A 87 -1.56 -0.52 6.64
CA SER A 87 -1.96 0.12 7.91
C SER A 87 -1.74 -0.85 9.07
N PRO A 88 -1.23 -0.37 10.22
CA PRO A 88 -0.96 -1.22 11.38
C PRO A 88 -2.24 -1.81 11.99
N LYS A 89 -3.41 -1.25 11.67
CA LYS A 89 -4.71 -1.74 12.14
C LYS A 89 -5.11 -3.09 11.53
N PHE A 90 -4.53 -3.50 10.40
CA PHE A 90 -4.86 -4.77 9.75
C PHE A 90 -3.72 -5.78 9.91
N LYS A 91 -4.04 -6.98 10.40
CA LYS A 91 -3.08 -8.06 10.67
C LYS A 91 -2.25 -8.48 9.46
N SER A 92 -2.79 -8.37 8.24
CA SER A 92 -2.06 -8.69 7.00
C SER A 92 -1.06 -7.60 6.60
N GLY A 93 -1.14 -6.40 7.19
CA GLY A 93 -0.35 -5.22 6.85
C GLY A 93 -0.72 -4.63 5.50
N LEU A 94 -0.59 -5.40 4.41
CA LEU A 94 -0.85 -4.96 3.04
C LEU A 94 -2.35 -4.74 2.78
N LEU A 95 -2.67 -3.57 2.22
CA LEU A 95 -4.03 -3.18 1.81
C LEU A 95 -4.15 -3.01 0.31
N ALA A 96 -3.17 -2.37 -0.34
CA ALA A 96 -3.24 -2.14 -1.77
C ALA A 96 -1.86 -2.04 -2.40
N LYS A 97 -1.77 -2.40 -3.67
CA LYS A 97 -0.60 -2.17 -4.52
C LYS A 97 -0.95 -1.21 -5.64
N TYR A 98 0.01 -0.36 -5.99
CA TYR A 98 -0.13 0.60 -7.07
C TYR A 98 1.09 0.55 -7.98
N HIS A 99 0.86 0.36 -9.27
CA HIS A 99 1.91 0.58 -10.26
C HIS A 99 2.13 2.08 -10.40
N ILE A 100 3.36 2.57 -10.23
CA ILE A 100 3.68 4.01 -10.19
C ILE A 100 3.37 4.68 -11.52
N THR A 101 3.59 4.02 -12.65
CA THR A 101 3.24 4.60 -13.97
C THR A 101 1.73 4.57 -14.23
N MET A 102 1.08 3.41 -14.06
CA MET A 102 -0.31 3.19 -14.49
C MET A 102 -1.35 3.67 -13.46
N ASN A 103 -1.03 3.60 -12.16
CA ASN A 103 -2.02 3.80 -11.09
C ASN A 103 -1.72 5.00 -10.19
N PHE A 104 -0.76 5.87 -10.51
CA PHE A 104 -0.43 7.02 -9.65
C PHE A 104 -1.63 7.93 -9.38
N LYS A 105 -2.44 8.21 -10.41
CA LYS A 105 -3.66 9.02 -10.24
C LYS A 105 -4.66 8.33 -9.30
N CYS A 106 -4.75 7.00 -9.35
CA CYS A 106 -5.60 6.22 -8.44
C CYS A 106 -5.07 6.29 -7.01
N LEU A 107 -3.76 6.11 -6.81
CA LEU A 107 -3.12 6.29 -5.50
C LEU A 107 -3.45 7.66 -4.89
N ILE A 108 -3.28 8.74 -5.65
CA ILE A 108 -3.59 10.09 -5.16
C ILE A 108 -5.09 10.25 -4.87
N LYS A 109 -5.97 9.73 -5.73
CA LYS A 109 -7.42 9.75 -5.50
C LYS A 109 -7.79 9.03 -4.20
N ASP A 110 -7.22 7.85 -3.98
CA ASP A 110 -7.51 7.01 -2.83
C ASP A 110 -7.01 7.69 -1.54
N LEU A 111 -5.77 8.18 -1.52
CA LEU A 111 -5.20 8.93 -0.40
C LEU A 111 -6.02 10.20 -0.07
N LYS A 112 -6.43 10.96 -1.09
CA LYS A 112 -7.33 12.11 -0.89
C LYS A 112 -8.67 11.70 -0.31
N SER A 113 -9.25 10.62 -0.83
CA SER A 113 -10.56 10.13 -0.38
C SER A 113 -10.53 9.60 1.06
N LEU A 114 -9.38 9.16 1.53
CA LEU A 114 -9.15 8.76 2.91
C LEU A 114 -9.02 9.95 3.86
N GLY A 115 -8.83 11.17 3.35
CA GLY A 115 -8.54 12.34 4.20
C GLY A 115 -7.09 12.35 4.68
N VAL A 116 -6.14 11.92 3.83
CA VAL A 116 -4.71 12.09 4.10
C VAL A 116 -4.38 13.58 4.08
N PHE A 117 -4.04 14.13 5.24
CA PHE A 117 -3.80 15.57 5.41
C PHE A 117 -2.32 15.91 5.62
N HIS A 118 -1.50 14.91 5.96
CA HIS A 118 -0.06 15.07 6.15
C HIS A 118 0.69 13.88 5.56
N VAL A 119 1.83 14.17 4.92
CA VAL A 119 2.76 13.18 4.40
C VAL A 119 4.09 13.35 5.11
N HIS A 120 4.49 12.33 5.87
CA HIS A 120 5.75 12.29 6.58
C HIS A 120 6.73 11.37 5.85
N ILE A 121 7.88 11.90 5.42
CA ILE A 121 8.86 11.15 4.63
C ILE A 121 10.02 10.76 5.53
N HIS A 122 10.14 9.46 5.87
CA HIS A 122 11.31 8.94 6.58
C HIS A 122 12.45 8.63 5.60
N HIS A 123 12.17 7.81 4.59
CA HIS A 123 13.16 7.40 3.60
C HIS A 123 12.53 7.25 2.21
N ILE A 124 13.34 7.58 1.20
CA ILE A 124 12.97 7.43 -0.22
C ILE A 124 13.83 6.38 -0.93
N ILE A 125 14.50 5.52 -0.17
CA ILE A 125 15.31 4.42 -0.68
C ILE A 125 14.38 3.36 -1.31
N GLY A 126 14.77 2.82 -2.46
CA GLY A 126 13.96 1.86 -3.22
C GLY A 126 12.84 2.47 -4.08
N LEU A 127 12.47 3.74 -3.86
CA LEU A 127 11.51 4.44 -4.72
C LEU A 127 12.17 4.89 -6.03
N THR A 128 11.45 4.70 -7.15
CA THR A 128 11.93 5.08 -8.49
C THR A 128 12.11 6.60 -8.61
N LYS A 129 12.97 7.01 -9.55
CA LYS A 129 13.12 8.43 -9.93
C LYS A 129 11.78 9.05 -10.36
N LEU A 130 10.93 8.27 -11.05
CA LEU A 130 9.59 8.70 -11.46
C LEU A 130 8.71 9.05 -10.27
N PHE A 131 8.68 8.20 -9.23
CA PHE A 131 7.92 8.48 -8.01
C PHE A 131 8.42 9.76 -7.33
N LYS A 132 9.74 9.90 -7.18
CA LYS A 132 10.36 11.08 -6.56
C LYS A 132 10.03 12.37 -7.31
N LYS A 133 9.97 12.34 -8.65
CA LYS A 133 9.54 13.48 -9.47
C LYS A 133 8.08 13.84 -9.18
N LYS A 134 7.19 12.83 -9.16
CA LYS A 134 5.76 13.00 -8.89
C LYS A 134 5.43 13.43 -7.47
N LEU A 135 6.32 13.22 -6.50
CA LEU A 135 6.16 13.69 -5.11
C LEU A 135 6.38 15.21 -4.97
N LYS A 136 7.15 15.81 -5.89
CA LYS A 136 7.47 17.25 -5.90
C LYS A 136 6.51 18.10 -6.73
N THR A 137 5.50 17.48 -7.33
CA THR A 137 4.50 18.13 -8.22
C THR A 137 3.13 18.05 -7.60
#